data_AF-A0A7U3V469-F1
#
_entry.id   AF-A0A7U3V469-F1
#
_cell.length_a   1.000
_cell.length_b   1.000
_cell.length_c   1.000
_cell.angle_alpha   90.00
_cell.angle_beta   90.00
_cell.angle_gamma   90.00
#
_symmetry.space_group_name_H-M   'P 1'
#
loop_
_entity.id
_entity.type
_entity.pdbx_description
1 polymer ?
#
loop_
_entity_poly.entity_id
_entity_poly.type
_entity_poly.pdbx_seq_one_letter_code
_entity_poly.pdbx_strand_id
1 'polypeptide(L)'
;MPFAWDILSPQSQYGSIPFTKYPEDIPDYVKQSFPEGYAWERIMNLEDGAVCTVSNDSSIQGNCFIYHVKFSGLNFPPNGPVMQKKTHSGLGAKH
;
A
#
# COMPACT_ATOMS: atom_id res chain seq x y z
N MET A 1 -9.84 -13.53 -1.31
CA MET A 1 -8.36 -13.52 -1.41
C MET A 1 -7.77 -14.74 -0.71
N PRO A 2 -6.62 -15.25 -1.16
CA PRO A 2 -5.96 -16.43 -0.59
C PRO A 2 -5.30 -16.18 0.77
N PHE A 3 -5.09 -14.91 1.13
CA PHE A 3 -4.51 -14.45 2.41
C PHE A 3 -5.32 -13.28 2.97
N ALA A 4 -4.93 -12.78 4.15
CA ALA A 4 -5.61 -11.70 4.85
C ALA A 4 -5.55 -10.35 4.10
N TRP A 5 -6.67 -9.63 4.01
CA TRP A 5 -6.74 -8.35 3.29
C TRP A 5 -5.82 -7.28 3.87
N ASP A 6 -5.67 -7.25 5.19
CA ASP A 6 -5.02 -6.15 5.89
C ASP A 6 -3.57 -5.93 5.44
N ILE A 7 -2.89 -6.99 4.96
CA ILE A 7 -1.52 -6.89 4.44
C ILE A 7 -1.42 -6.01 3.18
N LEU A 8 -2.51 -5.85 2.42
CA LEU A 8 -2.59 -5.01 1.22
C LEU A 8 -3.04 -3.57 1.53
N SER A 9 -3.64 -3.34 2.70
CA SER A 9 -4.17 -2.03 3.06
C SER A 9 -3.16 -0.86 2.98
N PRO A 10 -1.89 -0.97 3.45
CA PRO A 10 -0.94 0.14 3.43
C PRO A 10 -0.33 0.42 2.05
N GLN A 11 -0.70 -0.36 1.04
CA GLN A 11 -0.11 -0.31 -0.30
C GLN A 11 -1.14 -0.06 -1.41
N SER A 12 -2.44 -0.14 -1.10
CA SER A 12 -3.51 0.15 -2.07
C SER A 12 -4.42 1.31 -1.65
N GLN A 13 -4.81 1.39 -0.36
CA GLN A 13 -5.74 2.41 0.12
C GLN A 13 -5.03 3.44 0.99
N TYR A 14 -4.61 3.06 2.20
CA TYR A 14 -3.92 3.95 3.14
C TYR A 14 -2.51 4.34 2.68
N GLY A 15 -1.97 3.65 1.67
CA GLY A 15 -0.69 3.96 1.03
C GLY A 15 -0.76 5.02 -0.07
N SER A 16 -1.95 5.54 -0.39
CA SER A 16 -2.13 6.51 -1.47
C SER A 16 -1.74 7.93 -1.01
N ILE A 17 -0.43 8.15 -0.88
CA ILE A 17 0.20 9.42 -0.49
C ILE A 17 -0.34 10.65 -1.28
N PRO A 18 -0.72 10.55 -2.56
CA PRO A 18 -1.24 11.70 -3.30
C PRO A 18 -2.51 12.32 -2.70
N PHE A 19 -3.28 11.56 -1.91
CA PHE A 19 -4.49 12.07 -1.24
C PHE A 19 -4.22 12.63 0.16
N THR A 20 -2.98 12.59 0.65
CA THR A 20 -2.59 13.17 1.94
C THR A 20 -2.78 14.69 1.91
N LYS A 21 -3.38 15.27 2.95
CA LYS A 21 -3.45 16.73 3.09
C LYS A 21 -2.14 17.24 3.71
N TYR A 22 -1.36 17.98 2.94
CA TYR A 22 -0.16 18.65 3.44
C TYR A 22 -0.51 20.00 4.08
N PRO A 23 0.19 20.41 5.16
CA PRO A 23 0.17 21.79 5.65
C PRO A 23 0.60 22.77 4.55
N GLU A 24 0.08 24.01 4.60
CA GLU A 24 0.30 25.01 3.54
C GLU A 24 1.78 25.41 3.38
N ASP A 25 2.58 25.25 4.44
CA ASP A 25 3.99 25.60 4.51
C ASP A 25 4.95 24.46 4.11
N ILE A 26 4.43 23.25 3.85
CA ILE A 26 5.23 22.08 3.47
C ILE A 26 5.00 21.75 2.00
N PRO A 27 6.03 21.79 1.14
CA PRO A 27 5.90 21.37 -0.25
C PRO A 27 5.44 19.91 -0.38
N ASP A 28 4.34 19.71 -1.12
CA ASP A 28 3.85 18.39 -1.48
C ASP A 28 4.49 17.90 -2.77
N TYR A 29 5.68 17.32 -2.65
CA TYR A 29 6.44 16.78 -3.79
C TYR A 29 5.69 15.67 -4.54
N VAL A 30 4.80 14.96 -3.85
CA VAL A 30 4.04 13.87 -4.46
C VAL A 30 2.99 14.45 -5.41
N LYS A 31 2.22 15.45 -4.99
CA LYS A 31 1.26 16.13 -5.88
C LYS A 31 1.96 16.87 -7.02
N GLN A 32 3.14 17.44 -6.76
CA GLN A 32 3.95 18.13 -7.77
C GLN A 32 4.47 17.20 -8.89
N SER A 33 4.52 15.87 -8.65
CA SER A 33 4.96 14.92 -9.66
C SER A 33 3.92 14.66 -10.76
N PHE A 34 2.65 15.01 -10.54
CA PHE A 34 1.58 14.78 -11.52
C PHE A 34 1.52 15.90 -12.58
N PRO A 35 1.15 15.58 -13.83
CA PRO A 35 0.42 14.37 -14.27
C PRO A 35 1.28 13.13 -14.53
N GLU A 36 2.58 13.27 -14.81
CA GLU A 36 3.49 12.13 -15.07
C GLU A 36 3.51 11.16 -13.89
N GLY A 37 3.41 11.71 -12.69
CA GLY A 37 3.34 11.02 -11.42
C GLY A 37 4.68 10.48 -10.96
N TYR A 38 4.65 9.39 -10.20
CA TYR A 38 5.84 8.87 -9.54
C TYR A 38 5.73 7.37 -9.30
N ALA A 39 6.89 6.73 -9.19
CA ALA A 39 7.01 5.34 -8.82
C ALA A 39 7.71 5.21 -7.47
N TRP A 40 7.33 4.17 -6.71
CA TRP A 40 8.01 3.81 -5.48
C TRP A 40 8.04 2.29 -5.30
N GLU A 41 9.05 1.85 -4.55
CA GLU A 41 9.19 0.45 -4.14
C GLU A 41 9.31 0.37 -2.63
N ARG A 42 8.76 -0.70 -2.05
CA ARG A 42 8.85 -0.99 -0.63
C ARG A 42 9.13 -2.46 -0.41
N ILE A 43 10.06 -2.73 0.50
CA ILE A 43 10.28 -4.06 1.05
C ILE A 43 9.86 -4.03 2.52
N MET A 44 9.04 -4.99 2.93
CA MET A 44 8.59 -5.15 4.30
C MET A 44 9.03 -6.53 4.80
N ASN A 45 9.90 -6.53 5.80
CA ASN A 45 10.33 -7.73 6.51
C ASN A 45 9.41 -7.90 7.73
N LEU A 46 8.70 -9.02 7.80
CA LEU A 46 7.82 -9.35 8.92
C LEU A 46 8.58 -10.15 9.98
N GLU A 47 8.13 -10.04 11.23
CA GLU A 47 8.76 -10.68 12.39
C GLU A 47 8.81 -12.22 12.27
N ASP A 48 7.87 -12.81 11.54
CA ASP A 48 7.79 -14.25 11.27
C ASP A 48 8.69 -14.72 10.12
N GLY A 49 9.55 -13.83 9.60
CA GLY A 49 10.49 -14.10 8.51
C GLY A 49 9.87 -14.02 7.11
N ALA A 50 8.57 -13.71 7.00
CA ALA A 50 7.96 -13.44 5.71
C ALA A 50 8.44 -12.11 5.14
N VAL A 51 8.53 -12.03 3.81
CA VAL A 51 8.98 -10.82 3.11
C VAL A 51 7.94 -10.42 2.08
N CYS A 52 7.57 -9.15 2.10
CA CYS A 52 6.71 -8.54 1.10
C CYS A 52 7.50 -7.54 0.27
N THR A 53 7.39 -7.61 -1.04
CA THR A 53 7.87 -6.58 -1.95
C THR A 53 6.70 -5.96 -2.68
N VAL A 54 6.71 -4.64 -2.76
CA VAL A 54 5.66 -3.83 -3.37
C VAL A 54 6.32 -2.86 -4.33
N SER A 55 5.77 -2.75 -5.53
CA SER A 55 6.04 -1.63 -6.42
C SER A 55 4.73 -0.92 -6.76
N ASN A 56 4.82 0.39 -6.90
CA ASN A 56 3.73 1.22 -7.36
C ASN A 56 4.22 2.17 -8.44
N ASP A 57 3.39 2.34 -9.46
CA ASP A 57 3.55 3.32 -10.52
C ASP A 57 2.20 4.06 -10.64
N SER A 58 2.24 5.35 -10.34
CA SER A 58 1.04 6.19 -10.27
C SER A 58 1.16 7.35 -11.23
N SER A 59 0.11 7.62 -12.00
CA SER A 59 0.04 8.75 -12.94
C SER A 59 -1.39 9.28 -13.08
N ILE A 60 -1.56 10.47 -13.66
CA ILE A 60 -2.87 10.97 -14.10
C ILE A 60 -2.96 10.86 -15.62
N GLN A 61 -3.98 10.14 -16.10
CA GLN A 61 -4.27 9.99 -17.51
C GLN A 61 -5.64 10.62 -17.79
N GLY A 62 -5.63 11.79 -18.44
CA GLY A 62 -6.83 12.61 -18.62
C GLY A 62 -7.37 13.10 -17.28
N ASN A 63 -8.56 12.63 -16.89
CA ASN A 63 -9.18 12.94 -15.59
C ASN A 63 -9.20 11.72 -14.65
N CYS A 64 -8.38 10.70 -14.92
CA CYS A 64 -8.33 9.47 -14.15
C CYS A 64 -6.98 9.33 -13.44
N PHE A 65 -7.02 9.04 -12.14
CA PHE A 65 -5.86 8.68 -11.37
C PHE A 65 -5.60 7.17 -11.52
N ILE A 66 -4.49 6.83 -12.16
CA ILE A 66 -4.09 5.45 -12.43
C ILE A 66 -3.12 5.02 -11.33
N TYR A 67 -3.45 3.92 -10.65
CA TYR A 67 -2.68 3.38 -9.54
C TYR A 67 -2.32 1.92 -9.81
N HIS A 68 -1.13 1.68 -10.39
CA HIS A 68 -0.66 0.33 -10.67
C HIS A 68 0.18 -0.16 -9.49
N VAL A 69 -0.29 -1.20 -8.80
CA VAL A 69 0.43 -1.81 -7.66
C VAL A 69 0.71 -3.26 -7.99
N LYS A 70 1.97 -3.67 -7.78
CA LYS A 70 2.38 -5.06 -7.79
C LYS A 70 2.79 -5.46 -6.38
N PHE A 71 2.18 -6.50 -5.85
CA PHE A 71 2.51 -7.08 -4.56
C PHE A 71 3.01 -8.50 -4.73
N SER A 72 4.16 -8.80 -4.14
CA SER A 72 4.72 -10.14 -4.03
C SER A 72 5.01 -10.43 -2.57
N GLY A 73 4.55 -11.58 -2.07
CA GLY A 73 4.82 -12.01 -0.72
C GLY A 73 5.39 -13.42 -0.70
N LEU A 74 6.45 -13.61 0.08
CA LEU A 74 7.24 -14.83 0.14
C LEU A 74 7.38 -15.30 1.60
N ASN A 75 7.48 -16.62 1.76
CA ASN A 75 7.77 -17.29 3.04
C ASN A 75 6.74 -17.06 4.15
N PHE A 76 5.48 -16.79 3.82
CA PHE A 76 4.43 -16.76 4.83
C PHE A 76 4.23 -18.13 5.47
N PRO A 77 4.28 -18.24 6.81
CA PRO A 77 3.96 -19.48 7.49
C PRO A 77 2.52 -19.93 7.14
N PRO A 78 2.28 -21.18 6.71
CA PRO A 78 0.94 -21.65 6.35
C PRO A 78 -0.08 -21.53 7.49
N ASN A 79 0.38 -21.68 8.74
CA ASN A 79 -0.43 -21.54 9.95
C ASN A 79 -0.31 -20.14 10.58
N GLY A 80 0.38 -19.20 9.92
CA GLY A 80 0.56 -17.83 10.37
C GLY A 80 -0.70 -16.97 10.17
N PRO A 81 -0.81 -15.82 10.86
CA PRO A 81 -2.02 -15.00 10.86
C PRO A 81 -2.42 -14.49 9.48
N VAL A 82 -1.44 -14.22 8.59
CA VAL A 82 -1.69 -13.76 7.21
C VAL A 82 -2.36 -14.85 6.37
N MET A 83 -1.83 -16.07 6.38
CA MET A 83 -2.38 -17.20 5.62
C MET A 83 -3.70 -17.71 6.21
N GLN A 84 -3.86 -17.57 7.54
CA GLN A 84 -5.06 -17.95 8.26
C GLN A 84 -6.15 -16.86 8.28
N LYS A 85 -5.89 -15.68 7.70
CA LYS A 85 -6.83 -14.53 7.68
C LYS A 85 -7.25 -14.07 9.08
N LYS A 86 -6.31 -14.13 10.02
CA LYS A 86 -6.47 -13.73 11.43
C LYS A 86 -5.70 -12.45 11.74
N THR A 87 -5.30 -11.70 10.72
CA THR A 87 -4.87 -10.32 10.94
C THR A 87 -6.10 -9.50 11.29
N HIS A 88 -5.90 -8.55 12.19
CA HIS A 88 -6.89 -7.53 12.46
C HIS A 88 -6.21 -6.21 12.15
N SER A 89 -6.64 -5.54 11.09
CA SER A 89 -6.44 -4.10 11.01
C SER A 89 -7.23 -3.49 12.17
N GLY A 90 -6.56 -2.81 13.10
CA GLY A 90 -7.20 -2.05 14.18
C GLY A 90 -8.08 -0.88 13.68
N LEU A 91 -8.32 -0.79 12.38
CA LEU A 91 -9.20 0.16 11.71
C LEU A 91 -10.61 -0.44 11.59
N GLY A 92 -11.13 -0.94 12.71
CA GLY A 92 -12.55 -1.19 12.85
C GLY A 92 -13.26 0.16 12.88
N ALA A 93 -13.79 0.59 11.73
CA ALA A 93 -15.01 1.38 11.76
C ALA A 93 -16.05 0.51 12.47
N LYS A 94 -16.29 0.81 13.75
CA LYS A 94 -17.45 0.30 14.47
C LYS A 94 -18.67 0.77 13.68
N HIS A 95 -19.31 -0.16 12.99
CA HIS A 95 -20.71 -0.03 12.58
C HIS A 95 -21.55 -0.84 13.55
#